data_AF-A0A8S3IZN8-F1
#
_entry.id   AF-A0A8S3IZN8-F1
#
_cell.length_a   1.000
_cell.length_b   1.000
_cell.length_c   1.000
_cell.angle_alpha   90.00
_cell.angle_beta   90.00
_cell.angle_gamma   90.00
#
_symmetry.space_group_name_H-M   'P 1'
#
loop_
_entity.id
_entity.type
_entity.pdbx_description
1 polymer ?
#
loop_
_entity_poly.entity_id
_entity_poly.type
_entity_poly.pdbx_seq_one_letter_code
_entity_poly.pdbx_strand_id
1 'polypeptide(L)'
;TFIFLVTCCVARRPGYFYWNVYLLIFLITLIALTVYSVAPEYPQSRLQITCTLLLTSIMFRWSVSRLLPPVSYLTLLDKYTLISLVFISLNSIWHSIIGFLMRHMNISNAVDYYVLGLSTIIFLIYHCIMFVSLYQALRRRQIILESDRKYSTKLAGMFETFAQGHHAVQHFKDRQNSSHVSLFV
;
A
#
# COMPACT_ATOMS: atom_id res chain seq x y z
N THR A 1 -13.03 30.37 32.14
CA THR A 1 -12.11 30.17 31.01
C THR A 1 -12.76 29.23 30.02
N PHE A 2 -13.31 29.73 28.91
CA PHE A 2 -13.95 28.89 27.89
C PHE A 2 -12.87 28.26 27.00
N ILE A 3 -12.80 26.93 26.98
CA ILE A 3 -11.91 26.16 26.10
C ILE A 3 -12.68 25.89 24.81
N PHE A 4 -12.23 26.45 23.69
CA PHE A 4 -12.74 26.09 22.36
C PHE A 4 -11.95 24.90 21.83
N LEU A 5 -12.66 23.80 21.50
CA LEU A 5 -12.09 22.59 20.95
C LEU A 5 -12.39 22.53 19.45
N VAL A 6 -11.37 22.81 18.63
CA VAL A 6 -11.46 22.69 17.17
C VAL A 6 -10.88 21.33 16.78
N THR A 7 -11.73 20.46 16.23
CA THR A 7 -11.30 19.16 15.68
C THR A 7 -11.27 19.26 14.15
N CYS A 8 -10.10 18.99 13.55
CA CYS A 8 -9.92 18.95 12.10
C CYS A 8 -9.71 17.50 11.65
N CYS A 9 -10.57 16.99 10.79
CA CYS A 9 -10.41 15.68 10.17
C CYS A 9 -9.51 15.81 8.93
N VAL A 10 -8.27 15.31 9.02
CA VAL A 10 -7.36 15.23 7.86
C VAL A 10 -7.42 13.84 7.24
N ALA A 11 -7.71 13.76 5.94
CA ALA A 11 -7.72 12.52 5.18
C ALA A 11 -6.53 12.50 4.19
N ARG A 12 -5.55 11.61 4.41
CA ARG A 12 -4.40 11.45 3.52
C ARG A 12 -4.77 10.54 2.35
N ARG A 13 -4.59 11.00 1.11
CA ARG A 13 -4.78 10.19 -0.11
C ARG A 13 -3.54 9.32 -0.37
N PRO A 14 -3.53 8.01 -0.07
CA PRO A 14 -2.29 7.25 -0.13
C PRO A 14 -2.10 6.55 -1.49
N GLY A 15 -3.02 6.74 -2.44
CA GLY A 15 -3.02 6.07 -3.75
C GLY A 15 -1.76 6.29 -4.59
N TYR A 16 -1.24 7.52 -4.62
CA TYR A 16 0.00 7.85 -5.35
C TYR A 16 1.22 7.08 -4.79
N PHE A 17 1.27 6.92 -3.48
CA PHE A 17 2.37 6.21 -2.82
C PHE A 17 2.39 4.71 -3.19
N TYR A 18 1.22 4.06 -3.28
CA TYR A 18 1.13 2.65 -3.66
C TYR A 18 1.65 2.39 -5.07
N TRP A 19 1.33 3.25 -6.04
CA TRP A 19 1.79 3.10 -7.41
C TRP A 19 3.32 3.18 -7.53
N ASN A 20 3.94 4.16 -6.87
CA ASN A 20 5.41 4.30 -6.89
C ASN A 20 6.11 3.08 -6.29
N VAL A 21 5.59 2.56 -5.17
CA VAL A 21 6.19 1.41 -4.49
C VAL A 21 5.99 0.12 -5.29
N TYR A 22 4.80 -0.07 -5.85
CA TYR A 22 4.47 -1.24 -6.67
C TYR A 22 5.33 -1.31 -7.93
N LEU A 23 5.48 -0.19 -8.65
CA LEU A 23 6.31 -0.12 -9.86
C LEU A 23 7.77 -0.48 -9.56
N LEU A 24 8.32 -0.05 -8.42
CA LEU A 24 9.71 -0.37 -8.09
C LEU A 24 9.92 -1.86 -7.82
N ILE A 25 9.02 -2.50 -7.07
CA ILE A 25 9.11 -3.94 -6.77
C ILE A 25 8.90 -4.77 -8.03
N PHE A 26 7.99 -4.36 -8.91
CA PHE A 26 7.81 -4.97 -10.21
C PHE A 26 9.09 -4.92 -11.04
N LEU A 27 9.77 -3.77 -11.08
CA LEU A 27 11.04 -3.63 -11.81
C LEU A 27 12.15 -4.51 -11.22
N ILE A 28 12.31 -4.51 -9.89
CA ILE A 28 13.32 -5.36 -9.21
C ILE A 28 13.12 -6.83 -9.54
N THR A 29 11.87 -7.29 -9.52
CA THR A 29 11.53 -8.69 -9.77
C THR A 29 11.58 -9.07 -11.25
N LEU A 30 11.36 -8.13 -12.18
CA LEU A 30 11.67 -8.32 -13.61
C LEU A 30 13.16 -8.55 -13.83
N ILE A 31 14.02 -7.75 -13.19
CA ILE A 31 15.48 -7.95 -13.27
C ILE A 31 15.88 -9.28 -12.63
N ALA A 32 15.17 -9.76 -11.61
CA ALA A 32 15.42 -11.10 -11.08
C ALA A 32 15.16 -12.22 -12.11
N LEU A 33 14.20 -12.03 -13.03
CA LEU A 33 13.95 -12.98 -14.12
C LEU A 33 15.05 -12.92 -15.20
N THR A 34 15.67 -11.76 -15.45
CA THR A 34 16.74 -11.65 -16.44
C THR A 34 18.01 -12.40 -16.04
N VAL A 35 18.21 -12.69 -14.75
CA VAL A 35 19.32 -13.52 -14.24
C VAL A 35 19.31 -14.93 -14.84
N TYR A 36 18.13 -15.44 -15.21
CA TYR A 36 18.00 -16.73 -15.89
C TYR A 36 18.53 -16.72 -17.32
N SER A 37 18.62 -15.55 -17.96
CA SER A 37 19.20 -15.41 -19.29
C SER A 37 20.73 -15.48 -19.29
N VAL A 38 21.37 -15.38 -18.12
CA VAL A 38 22.83 -15.46 -17.99
C VAL A 38 23.26 -16.92 -18.09
N ALA A 39 24.28 -17.17 -18.92
CA ALA A 39 24.80 -18.50 -19.17
C ALA A 39 25.18 -19.22 -17.85
N PRO A 40 24.84 -20.52 -17.72
CA PRO A 40 25.08 -21.26 -16.49
C PRO A 40 26.56 -21.58 -16.23
N GLU A 41 27.43 -21.36 -17.22
CA GLU A 41 28.89 -21.59 -17.13
C GLU A 41 29.57 -20.76 -16.02
N TYR A 42 28.97 -19.62 -15.63
CA TYR A 42 29.50 -18.73 -14.59
C TYR A 42 28.49 -18.54 -13.45
N PRO A 43 28.35 -19.53 -12.54
CA PRO A 43 27.41 -19.44 -11.42
C PRO A 43 27.70 -18.26 -10.48
N GLN A 44 28.96 -17.84 -10.40
CA GLN A 44 29.39 -16.68 -9.60
C GLN A 44 28.68 -15.39 -10.03
N SER A 45 28.55 -15.15 -11.34
CA SER A 45 27.89 -13.95 -11.86
C SER A 45 26.39 -13.94 -11.57
N ARG A 46 25.72 -15.10 -11.69
CA ARG A 46 24.28 -15.25 -11.37
C ARG A 46 24.00 -14.98 -9.88
N LEU A 47 24.84 -15.52 -9.00
CA LEU A 47 24.74 -15.30 -7.56
C LEU A 47 25.00 -13.84 -7.18
N GLN A 48 26.00 -13.20 -7.79
CA GLN A 48 26.29 -11.79 -7.52
C GLN A 48 25.09 -10.90 -7.86
N ILE A 49 24.51 -11.06 -9.05
CA ILE A 49 23.33 -10.27 -9.46
C ILE A 49 22.15 -10.53 -8.53
N THR A 50 21.88 -11.79 -8.18
CA THR A 50 20.76 -12.14 -7.29
C THR A 50 20.95 -11.58 -5.87
N CYS A 51 22.17 -11.61 -5.33
CA CYS A 51 22.50 -11.01 -4.04
C CYS A 51 22.32 -9.49 -4.05
N THR A 52 22.73 -8.81 -5.13
CA THR A 52 22.50 -7.38 -5.29
C THR A 52 21.01 -7.06 -5.32
N LEU A 53 20.20 -7.82 -6.07
CA LEU A 53 18.75 -7.64 -6.12
C LEU A 53 18.09 -7.87 -4.76
N LEU A 54 18.55 -8.87 -4.01
CA LEU A 54 18.09 -9.13 -2.66
C LEU A 54 18.38 -7.94 -1.74
N LEU A 55 19.62 -7.41 -1.78
CA LEU A 55 20.02 -6.23 -1.02
C LEU A 55 19.18 -5.01 -1.41
N THR A 56 19.00 -4.76 -2.72
CA THR A 56 18.17 -3.66 -3.22
C THR A 56 16.73 -3.77 -2.72
N SER A 57 16.14 -4.98 -2.72
CA SER A 57 14.79 -5.19 -2.22
C SER A 57 14.68 -4.94 -0.71
N ILE A 58 15.68 -5.33 0.08
CA ILE A 58 15.73 -5.05 1.54
C ILE A 58 15.85 -3.55 1.79
N MET A 59 16.77 -2.88 1.09
CA MET A 59 16.99 -1.44 1.21
C MET A 59 15.76 -0.65 0.81
N PHE A 60 15.07 -1.11 -0.23
CA PHE A 60 13.82 -0.50 -0.65
C PHE A 60 12.74 -0.64 0.41
N ARG A 61 12.53 -1.85 0.97
CA ARG A 61 11.61 -2.06 2.09
C ARG A 61 11.93 -1.11 3.24
N TRP A 62 13.20 -1.02 3.62
CA TRP A 62 13.63 -0.16 4.72
C TRP A 62 13.36 1.32 4.45
N SER A 63 13.52 1.76 3.22
CA SER A 63 13.20 3.13 2.80
C SER A 63 11.70 3.40 2.89
N VAL A 64 10.86 2.47 2.42
CA VAL A 64 9.39 2.54 2.52
C VAL A 64 8.93 2.59 3.97
N SER A 65 9.53 1.80 4.86
CA SER A 65 9.20 1.81 6.30
C SER A 65 9.50 3.15 6.98
N ARG A 66 10.39 3.99 6.44
CA ARG A 66 10.65 5.34 6.97
C ARG A 66 9.70 6.41 6.45
N LEU A 67 9.02 6.15 5.34
CA LEU A 67 8.03 7.03 4.73
C LEU A 67 6.63 6.89 5.38
N LEU A 68 6.39 5.80 6.12
CA LEU A 68 5.16 5.56 6.85
C LEU A 68 5.39 5.64 8.36
N PRO A 69 4.50 6.28 9.13
CA PRO A 69 4.54 6.16 10.57
C PRO A 69 4.39 4.69 10.97
N PRO A 70 5.18 4.19 11.93
CA PRO A 70 5.16 2.79 12.33
C PRO A 70 3.78 2.46 12.90
N VAL A 71 3.04 1.62 12.18
CA VAL A 71 1.74 1.09 12.60
C VAL A 71 1.91 -0.40 12.90
N SER A 72 1.35 -0.87 14.02
CA SER A 72 1.50 -2.27 14.49
C SER A 72 0.80 -3.33 13.63
N TYR A 73 0.17 -2.97 12.52
CA TYR A 73 -0.44 -3.92 11.60
C TYR A 73 0.43 -4.09 10.36
N LEU A 74 0.55 -5.35 9.92
CA LEU A 74 1.16 -5.74 8.66
C LEU A 74 0.39 -5.04 7.53
N THR A 75 0.95 -3.98 6.94
CA THR A 75 0.27 -3.33 5.82
C THR A 75 0.30 -4.27 4.60
N LEU A 76 -0.71 -4.18 3.74
CA LEU A 76 -0.74 -4.96 2.48
C LEU A 76 0.54 -4.75 1.64
N LEU A 77 1.15 -3.57 1.77
CA LEU A 77 2.40 -3.20 1.10
C LEU A 77 3.62 -3.93 1.68
N ASP A 78 3.70 -4.04 3.01
CA ASP A 78 4.77 -4.76 3.69
C ASP A 78 4.71 -6.25 3.37
N LYS A 79 3.50 -6.82 3.37
CA LYS A 79 3.28 -8.22 2.97
C LYS A 79 3.75 -8.47 1.54
N TYR A 80 3.42 -7.58 0.60
CA TYR A 80 3.83 -7.71 -0.81
C TYR A 80 5.36 -7.68 -0.97
N THR A 81 6.02 -6.71 -0.32
CA THR A 81 7.48 -6.56 -0.38
C THR A 81 8.21 -7.75 0.28
N LEU A 82 7.62 -8.33 1.32
CA LEU A 82 8.17 -9.50 2.00
C LEU A 82 8.02 -10.77 1.13
N ILE A 83 6.89 -10.95 0.44
CA ILE A 83 6.70 -12.08 -0.47
C ILE A 83 7.64 -11.98 -1.68
N SER A 84 7.82 -10.78 -2.28
CA SER A 84 8.78 -10.61 -3.39
C SER A 84 10.21 -10.89 -2.94
N LEU A 85 10.57 -10.52 -1.72
CA LEU A 85 11.87 -10.84 -1.14
C LEU A 85 12.06 -12.34 -0.95
N VAL A 86 11.06 -13.05 -0.41
CA VAL A 86 11.09 -14.51 -0.29
C VAL A 86 11.24 -15.17 -1.67
N PHE A 87 10.53 -14.67 -2.68
CA PHE A 87 10.68 -15.15 -4.06
C PHE A 87 12.12 -15.00 -4.56
N ILE A 88 12.74 -13.81 -4.45
CA ILE A 88 14.14 -13.58 -4.86
C ILE A 88 15.10 -14.51 -4.10
N SER A 89 14.88 -14.72 -2.80
CA SER A 89 15.67 -15.65 -1.99
C SER A 89 15.56 -17.10 -2.47
N LEU A 90 14.35 -17.57 -2.81
CA LEU A 90 14.15 -18.92 -3.37
C LEU A 90 14.86 -19.09 -4.71
N ASN A 91 14.82 -18.06 -5.58
CA ASN A 91 15.56 -18.06 -6.84
C ASN A 91 17.08 -18.12 -6.60
N SER A 92 17.58 -17.41 -5.58
CA SER A 92 18.99 -17.46 -5.18
C SER A 92 19.42 -18.86 -4.73
N ILE A 93 18.60 -19.51 -3.91
CA ILE A 93 18.83 -20.89 -3.46
C ILE A 93 18.87 -21.83 -4.67
N TRP A 94 17.93 -21.68 -5.62
CA TRP A 94 17.93 -22.46 -6.86
C TRP A 94 19.22 -22.26 -7.67
N HIS A 95 19.65 -21.02 -7.88
CA HIS A 95 20.90 -20.70 -8.60
C HIS A 95 22.14 -21.28 -7.90
N SER A 96 22.14 -21.35 -6.57
CA SER A 96 23.20 -21.99 -5.80
C SER A 96 23.20 -23.51 -5.99
N ILE A 97 22.03 -24.14 -5.92
CA ILE A 97 21.87 -25.60 -6.11
C ILE A 97 22.30 -26.00 -7.52
N ILE A 98 21.82 -25.30 -8.56
CA ILE A 98 22.20 -25.62 -9.95
C ILE A 98 23.69 -25.41 -10.18
N GLY A 99 24.29 -24.36 -9.60
CA GLY A 99 25.73 -24.12 -9.68
C GLY A 99 26.55 -25.25 -9.03
N PHE A 100 26.08 -25.80 -7.90
CA PHE A 100 26.71 -26.96 -7.27
C PHE A 100 26.50 -28.25 -8.07
N LEU A 101 25.28 -28.50 -8.55
CA LEU A 101 24.93 -29.70 -9.31
C LEU A 101 25.64 -29.74 -10.66
N MET A 102 25.69 -28.65 -11.44
CA MET A 102 26.40 -28.63 -12.73
C MET A 102 27.91 -28.89 -12.60
N ARG A 103 28.50 -28.56 -11.44
CA ARG A 103 29.91 -28.85 -11.18
C ARG A 103 30.18 -30.34 -10.93
N HIS A 104 29.22 -31.07 -10.36
CA HIS A 104 29.36 -32.48 -9.98
C HIS A 104 28.66 -33.46 -10.92
N MET A 105 27.63 -33.02 -11.64
CA MET A 105 26.74 -33.79 -12.48
C MET A 105 26.60 -33.10 -13.85
N ASN A 106 26.71 -33.84 -14.96
CA ASN A 106 26.42 -33.33 -16.30
C ASN A 106 24.91 -33.17 -16.51
N ILE A 107 24.30 -32.19 -15.83
CA ILE A 107 22.89 -31.86 -15.96
C ILE A 107 22.66 -31.08 -17.25
N SER A 108 21.63 -31.46 -17.99
CA SER A 108 21.23 -30.77 -19.22
C SER A 108 20.65 -29.38 -18.92
N ASN A 109 21.05 -28.40 -19.73
CA ASN A 109 20.52 -27.03 -19.71
C ASN A 109 18.99 -26.95 -19.87
N ALA A 110 18.35 -28.03 -20.33
CA ALA A 110 16.89 -28.14 -20.40
C ALA A 110 16.21 -27.94 -19.04
N VAL A 111 16.85 -28.37 -17.93
CA VAL A 111 16.31 -28.22 -16.57
C VAL A 111 16.14 -26.74 -16.22
N ASP A 112 17.10 -25.89 -16.58
CA ASP A 112 17.03 -24.44 -16.34
C ASP A 112 15.88 -23.79 -17.10
N TYR A 113 15.57 -24.24 -18.33
CA TYR A 113 14.43 -23.73 -19.12
C TYR A 113 13.07 -24.11 -18.50
N TYR A 114 12.91 -25.35 -18.01
CA TYR A 114 11.68 -25.76 -17.34
C TYR A 114 11.44 -24.95 -16.06
N VAL A 115 12.48 -24.74 -15.27
CA VAL A 115 12.37 -23.95 -14.04
C VAL A 115 12.16 -22.47 -14.31
N LEU A 116 12.77 -21.91 -15.36
CA LEU A 116 12.49 -20.54 -15.82
C LEU A 116 11.02 -20.37 -16.18
N GLY A 117 10.47 -21.31 -16.97
CA GLY A 117 9.06 -21.29 -17.37
C GLY A 117 8.13 -21.36 -16.17
N LEU A 118 8.37 -22.30 -15.25
CA LEU A 118 7.59 -22.45 -14.02
C LEU A 118 7.67 -21.19 -13.13
N SER A 119 8.88 -20.67 -12.90
CA SER A 119 9.11 -19.46 -12.10
C SER A 119 8.43 -18.23 -12.69
N THR A 120 8.41 -18.12 -14.02
CA THR A 120 7.75 -17.02 -14.74
C THR A 120 6.22 -17.15 -14.66
N ILE A 121 5.66 -18.35 -14.77
CA ILE A 121 4.22 -18.59 -14.60
C ILE A 121 3.80 -18.22 -13.17
N ILE A 122 4.53 -18.69 -12.15
CA ILE A 122 4.26 -18.37 -10.74
C ILE A 122 4.35 -16.85 -10.52
N PHE A 123 5.37 -16.21 -11.09
CA PHE A 123 5.55 -14.76 -11.03
C PHE A 123 4.37 -13.99 -11.63
N LEU A 124 3.89 -14.40 -12.81
CA LEU A 124 2.75 -13.77 -13.48
C LEU A 124 1.47 -13.96 -12.67
N ILE A 125 1.21 -15.17 -12.15
CA ILE A 125 0.06 -15.44 -11.29
C ILE A 125 0.10 -14.56 -10.04
N TYR A 126 1.27 -14.46 -9.38
CA TYR A 126 1.46 -13.60 -8.21
C TYR A 126 1.18 -12.13 -8.52
N HIS A 127 1.72 -11.60 -9.63
CA HIS A 127 1.48 -10.23 -10.06
C HIS A 127 0.02 -9.99 -10.47
N CYS A 128 -0.65 -10.95 -11.11
CA CYS A 128 -2.07 -10.87 -11.44
C CYS A 128 -2.95 -10.82 -10.18
N ILE A 129 -2.74 -11.71 -9.20
CA ILE A 129 -3.47 -11.71 -7.92
C ILE A 129 -3.28 -10.37 -7.22
N MET A 130 -2.04 -9.86 -7.20
CA MET A 130 -1.73 -8.59 -6.59
C MET A 130 -2.36 -7.40 -7.33
N PHE A 131 -2.29 -7.37 -8.65
CA PHE A 131 -2.92 -6.33 -9.47
C PHE A 131 -4.44 -6.30 -9.25
N VAL A 132 -5.08 -7.47 -9.18
CA VAL A 132 -6.51 -7.61 -8.85
C VAL A 132 -6.79 -7.10 -7.43
N SER A 133 -5.99 -7.48 -6.43
CA SER A 133 -6.17 -7.01 -5.05
C SER A 133 -5.95 -5.50 -4.91
N LEU A 134 -5.01 -4.92 -5.66
CA LEU A 134 -4.76 -3.49 -5.73
C LEU A 134 -5.92 -2.77 -6.40
N TYR A 135 -6.40 -3.28 -7.54
CA TYR A 135 -7.57 -2.72 -8.23
C TYR A 135 -8.81 -2.76 -7.34
N GLN A 136 -9.05 -3.88 -6.64
CA GLN A 136 -10.12 -3.99 -5.65
C GLN A 136 -9.93 -3.03 -4.47
N ALA A 137 -8.72 -2.86 -3.96
CA ALA A 137 -8.44 -1.94 -2.85
C ALA A 137 -8.65 -0.46 -3.26
N LEU A 138 -8.23 -0.09 -4.47
CA LEU A 138 -8.47 1.23 -5.04
C LEU A 138 -9.98 1.47 -5.26
N ARG A 139 -10.69 0.46 -5.79
CA ARG A 139 -12.14 0.52 -6.00
C ARG A 139 -12.91 0.62 -4.68
N ARG A 140 -12.54 -0.18 -3.67
CA ARG A 140 -13.13 -0.10 -2.31
C ARG A 140 -12.93 1.28 -1.71
N ARG A 141 -11.77 1.91 -1.91
CA ARG A 141 -11.51 3.27 -1.42
C ARG A 141 -12.35 4.33 -2.12
N GLN A 142 -12.59 4.21 -3.43
CA GLN A 142 -13.50 5.14 -4.11
C GLN A 142 -14.90 5.08 -3.51
N ILE A 143 -15.40 3.88 -3.22
CA ILE A 143 -16.70 3.67 -2.58
C ILE A 143 -16.75 4.27 -1.16
N ILE A 144 -15.68 4.10 -0.37
CA ILE A 144 -15.59 4.68 0.99
C ILE A 144 -15.56 6.21 0.92
N LEU A 145 -14.78 6.81 -0.01
CA LEU A 145 -14.70 8.26 -0.17
C LEU A 145 -16.04 8.88 -0.60
N GLU A 146 -16.79 8.19 -1.46
CA GLU A 146 -18.15 8.61 -1.83
C GLU A 146 -19.11 8.52 -0.63
N SER A 147 -18.96 7.49 0.20
CA SER A 147 -19.73 7.32 1.43
C SER A 147 -19.41 8.45 2.41
N ASP A 148 -18.14 8.73 2.67
CA ASP A 148 -17.68 9.83 3.54
C ASP A 148 -18.18 11.20 3.06
N ARG A 149 -18.20 11.44 1.75
CA ARG A 149 -18.77 12.67 1.17
C ARG A 149 -20.27 12.79 1.46
N LYS A 150 -21.02 11.69 1.39
CA LYS A 150 -22.46 11.67 1.75
C LYS A 150 -22.67 11.91 3.25
N TYR A 151 -21.85 11.33 4.12
CA TYR A 151 -21.93 11.57 5.56
C TYR A 151 -21.59 13.02 5.91
N SER A 152 -20.53 13.58 5.32
CA SER A 152 -20.09 14.97 5.57
C SER A 152 -21.17 15.99 5.16
N THR A 153 -21.79 15.81 4.00
CA THR A 153 -22.90 16.68 3.54
C THR A 153 -24.13 16.58 4.45
N LYS A 154 -24.48 15.36 4.90
CA LYS A 154 -25.57 15.16 5.85
C LYS A 154 -25.30 15.80 7.21
N LEU A 155 -24.06 15.71 7.71
CA LEU A 155 -23.62 16.32 8.96
C LEU A 155 -23.66 17.86 8.88
N ALA A 156 -23.21 18.45 7.77
CA ALA A 156 -23.26 19.89 7.55
C ALA A 156 -24.71 20.42 7.61
N GLY A 157 -25.64 19.74 6.90
CA GLY A 157 -27.06 20.10 6.96
C GLY A 157 -27.65 20.00 8.37
N MET A 158 -27.29 18.95 9.12
CA MET A 158 -27.71 18.79 10.52
C MET A 158 -27.23 19.95 11.42
N PHE A 159 -25.97 20.34 11.28
CA PHE A 159 -25.39 21.48 12.02
C PHE A 159 -26.07 22.80 11.66
N GLU A 160 -26.40 23.04 10.39
CA GLU A 160 -27.16 24.23 9.97
C GLU A 160 -28.55 24.29 10.60
N THR A 161 -29.31 23.18 10.60
CA THR A 161 -30.60 23.11 11.31
C THR A 161 -30.46 23.34 12.82
N PHE A 162 -29.41 22.81 13.43
CA PHE A 162 -29.17 22.99 14.86
C PHE A 162 -28.82 24.45 15.20
N ALA A 163 -28.00 25.10 14.37
CA ALA A 163 -27.66 26.51 14.50
C ALA A 163 -28.89 27.42 14.31
N GLN A 164 -29.73 27.15 13.30
CA GLN A 164 -30.99 27.87 13.10
C GLN A 164 -31.95 27.72 14.29
N GLY A 165 -32.06 26.50 14.85
CA GLY A 165 -32.86 26.26 16.06
C GLY A 165 -32.35 27.05 17.26
N HIS A 166 -31.04 27.09 17.48
CA HIS A 166 -30.43 27.89 18.56
C HIS A 166 -30.68 29.39 18.38
N HIS A 167 -30.51 29.91 17.17
CA HIS A 167 -30.82 31.32 16.86
C HIS A 167 -32.30 31.65 17.04
N ALA A 168 -33.22 30.76 16.66
CA ALA A 168 -34.65 30.94 16.84
C ALA A 168 -35.04 30.98 18.33
N VAL A 169 -34.47 30.09 19.16
CA VAL A 169 -34.71 30.08 20.62
C VAL A 169 -34.19 31.36 21.28
N GLN A 170 -33.02 31.87 20.86
CA GLN A 170 -32.50 33.16 21.33
C GLN A 170 -33.44 34.32 20.96
N HIS A 171 -33.93 34.35 19.73
CA HIS A 171 -34.85 35.38 19.27
C HIS A 171 -36.21 35.36 20.00
N PHE A 172 -36.69 34.17 20.42
CA PHE A 172 -37.87 34.02 21.27
C PHE A 172 -37.61 34.52 22.70
N LYS A 173 -36.44 34.22 23.26
CA LYS A 173 -36.05 34.67 24.60
C LYS A 173 -35.92 36.19 24.68
N ASP A 174 -35.42 36.82 23.62
CA ASP A 174 -35.31 38.28 23.51
C ASP A 174 -36.68 38.95 23.37
N ARG A 175 -37.62 38.36 22.61
CA ARG A 175 -39.00 38.87 22.56
C ARG A 175 -39.70 38.78 23.90
N GLN A 176 -39.58 37.65 24.62
CA GLN A 176 -40.18 37.51 25.94
C GLN A 176 -39.59 38.50 26.95
N ASN A 177 -38.28 38.71 26.92
CA ASN A 177 -37.61 39.68 27.77
C ASN A 177 -38.07 41.12 27.47
N SER A 178 -38.22 41.48 26.19
CA SER A 178 -38.69 42.80 25.78
C SER A 178 -40.16 43.05 26.18
N SER A 179 -41.03 42.03 26.09
CA SER A 179 -42.42 42.14 26.55
C SER A 179 -42.57 42.26 28.07
N HIS A 180 -41.67 41.64 28.84
CA HIS A 180 -41.64 41.79 30.29
C HIS A 180 -41.18 43.20 30.71
N VAL A 181 -40.23 43.80 29.99
CA VAL A 181 -39.76 45.16 30.27
C VAL A 181 -40.81 46.22 29.94
N SER A 182 -41.61 46.02 28.88
CA SER A 182 -42.70 46.94 28.50
C SER A 182 -43.93 46.90 29.42
N LEU A 183 -44.06 45.88 30.27
CA LEU A 183 -45.17 45.73 31.23
C LEU A 183 -44.86 46.39 32.59
N PHE A 184 -43.62 46.84 32.80
CA PHE A 184 -43.14 47.50 34.03
C PHE A 184 -42.88 49.01 33.86
N VAL A 185 -43.25 49.59 32.70
CA VAL A 185 -43.24 51.03 32.41
C VAL A 185 -44.67 51.50 32.24
#